data_AF-A0A0P9JRH0-F1
#
_entry.id   AF-A0A0P9JRH0-F1
#
_cell.length_a   1.000
_cell.length_b   1.000
_cell.length_c   1.000
_cell.angle_alpha   90.00
_cell.angle_beta   90.00
_cell.angle_gamma   90.00
#
_symmetry.space_group_name_H-M   'P 1'
#
loop_
_entity.id
_entity.type
_entity.pdbx_description
1 polymer ?
#
loop_
_entity_poly.entity_id
_entity_poly.type
_entity_poly.pdbx_seq_one_letter_code
_entity_poly.pdbx_strand_id
1 'polypeptide(L)'
;MLSHRLHVLSFSAMIVCQSVSAQVMERDLGDFDLKLATTPTRSMAQGLVTPSGGSGSFHGGLDLTHESGFYFGQWAPNMGFASDTGMELDSYMGFKKPFDNTLGYELGMIRYSYPDTSQIDSHEFYAGLRMQNSRIGAAFSNDVGTRDSTVFVDLGAIEQLGVGVRMQYANHQFDTPQSSADGGLINGFNDWSLNLSRPWLGIDMNLIYSGSSLSGGDCSVYSGHNARCEGTFTLKAVRSFF
;
A
#
# COMPACT_ATOMS: atom_id res chain seq x y z
N MET A 1 41.24 44.57 42.23
CA MET A 1 41.52 44.18 40.83
C MET A 1 40.70 42.94 40.54
N LEU A 2 40.04 42.93 39.38
CA LEU A 2 38.83 42.18 39.01
C LEU A 2 38.90 40.65 39.19
N SER A 3 37.83 40.09 39.76
CA SER A 3 37.48 38.67 39.66
C SER A 3 36.53 38.44 38.48
N HIS A 4 36.96 37.69 37.46
CA HIS A 4 36.06 37.23 36.40
C HIS A 4 35.73 35.75 36.60
N ARG A 5 34.51 35.47 37.08
CA ARG A 5 33.88 34.15 37.00
C ARG A 5 33.24 34.01 35.62
N LEU A 6 33.85 33.25 34.73
CA LEU A 6 33.25 32.85 33.45
C LEU A 6 32.13 31.84 33.73
N HIS A 7 30.87 32.22 33.52
CA HIS A 7 29.74 31.30 33.48
C HIS A 7 29.53 30.90 32.02
N VAL A 8 29.89 29.67 31.66
CA VAL A 8 29.55 29.08 30.36
C VAL A 8 28.11 28.58 30.47
N LEU A 9 27.16 29.34 29.94
CA LEU A 9 25.80 28.86 29.69
C LEU A 9 25.81 28.02 28.41
N SER A 10 25.84 26.69 28.56
CA SER A 10 25.55 25.76 27.47
C SER A 10 24.05 25.81 27.16
N PHE A 11 23.67 26.50 26.09
CA PHE A 11 22.32 26.48 25.54
C PHE A 11 22.16 25.19 24.74
N SER A 12 21.79 24.10 25.40
CA SER A 12 21.43 22.84 24.74
C SER A 12 20.04 23.02 24.15
N ALA A 13 19.97 23.41 22.87
CA ALA A 13 18.71 23.45 22.13
C ALA A 13 18.25 22.01 21.89
N MET A 14 17.38 21.50 22.77
CA MET A 14 16.60 20.30 22.47
C MET A 14 15.66 20.63 21.31
N ILE A 15 16.05 20.25 20.10
CA ILE A 15 15.14 20.14 18.97
C ILE A 15 14.26 18.93 19.26
N VAL A 16 13.15 19.16 19.95
CA VAL A 16 12.06 18.19 20.03
C VAL A 16 11.45 18.12 18.64
N CYS A 17 11.91 17.17 17.84
CA CYS A 17 11.29 16.84 16.57
C CYS A 17 9.94 16.21 16.91
N GLN A 18 8.88 17.02 16.97
CA GLN A 18 7.52 16.49 17.05
C GLN A 18 7.29 15.69 15.78
N SER A 19 7.16 14.37 15.90
CA SER A 19 6.65 13.51 14.84
C SER A 19 5.23 14.00 14.54
N VAL A 20 5.06 14.69 13.41
CA VAL A 20 3.75 14.94 12.83
C VAL A 20 3.27 13.58 12.33
N SER A 21 2.59 12.83 13.20
CA SER A 21 1.88 11.61 12.82
C SER A 21 0.74 12.01 11.91
N ALA A 22 0.56 11.27 10.81
CA ALA A 22 -0.64 11.37 9.97
C ALA A 22 -1.90 11.37 10.86
N GLN A 23 -2.66 12.46 10.86
CA GLN A 23 -3.93 12.59 11.55
C GLN A 23 -4.95 11.70 10.80
N VAL A 24 -5.07 10.46 11.28
CA VAL A 24 -6.29 9.67 11.06
C VAL A 24 -7.39 10.39 11.83
N MET A 25 -8.40 10.89 11.11
CA MET A 25 -9.61 11.38 11.76
C MET A 25 -10.38 10.17 12.26
N GLU A 26 -10.43 10.01 13.57
CA GLU A 26 -11.06 8.89 14.26
C GLU A 26 -12.31 9.38 15.01
N ARG A 27 -13.40 8.62 14.92
CA ARG A 27 -14.63 8.90 15.66
C ARG A 27 -15.27 7.62 16.15
N ASP A 28 -15.43 7.53 17.47
CA ASP A 28 -16.18 6.47 18.13
C ASP A 28 -17.69 6.64 17.89
N LEU A 29 -18.34 5.56 17.47
CA LEU A 29 -19.75 5.46 17.14
C LEU A 29 -20.41 4.30 17.91
N GLY A 30 -20.11 4.20 19.21
CA GLY A 30 -20.50 3.05 20.04
C GLY A 30 -19.52 1.91 19.83
N ASP A 31 -20.02 0.73 19.47
CA ASP A 31 -19.19 -0.46 19.20
C ASP A 31 -18.40 -0.37 17.89
N PHE A 32 -18.42 0.79 17.23
CA PHE A 32 -17.74 1.04 15.96
C PHE A 32 -16.74 2.19 16.08
N ASP A 33 -15.60 1.98 15.45
CA ASP A 33 -14.55 2.96 15.19
C ASP A 33 -14.61 3.39 13.72
N LEU A 34 -14.83 4.69 13.46
CA LEU A 34 -14.80 5.28 12.12
C LEU A 34 -13.48 6.04 11.91
N LYS A 35 -12.73 5.64 10.90
CA LYS A 35 -11.45 6.23 10.49
C LYS A 35 -11.54 6.83 9.09
N LEU A 36 -11.01 8.05 8.95
CA LEU A 36 -10.79 8.71 7.66
C LEU A 36 -9.32 9.12 7.59
N ALA A 37 -8.63 8.70 6.53
CA ALA A 37 -7.19 8.91 6.40
C ALA A 37 -6.75 9.09 4.95
N THR A 38 -5.64 9.80 4.78
CA THR A 38 -4.90 9.91 3.51
C THR A 38 -3.82 8.84 3.37
N THR A 39 -3.69 7.97 4.36
CA THR A 39 -2.85 6.77 4.35
C THR A 39 -3.72 5.55 4.60
N PRO A 40 -3.51 4.41 3.92
CA PRO A 40 -4.35 3.24 4.14
C PRO A 40 -4.24 2.77 5.60
N THR A 41 -5.36 2.58 6.28
CA THR A 41 -5.37 2.25 7.72
C THR A 41 -5.53 0.75 8.01
N ARG A 42 -5.60 -0.10 6.98
CA ARG A 42 -5.81 -1.55 7.12
C ARG A 42 -4.64 -2.36 6.63
N SER A 43 -4.25 -3.36 7.41
CA SER A 43 -2.98 -4.05 7.22
C SER A 43 -2.95 -4.95 5.99
N MET A 44 -3.92 -5.86 5.80
CA MET A 44 -3.80 -6.82 4.69
C MET A 44 -4.36 -6.27 3.38
N ALA A 45 -5.51 -5.58 3.39
CA ALA A 45 -6.06 -4.90 2.22
C ALA A 45 -5.08 -3.86 1.62
N GLN A 46 -4.44 -3.02 2.45
CA GLN A 46 -3.37 -2.12 1.98
C GLN A 46 -2.21 -2.89 1.33
N GLY A 47 -1.97 -4.12 1.77
CA GLY A 47 -0.89 -4.90 1.23
C GLY A 47 -1.08 -5.22 -0.26
N LEU A 48 -2.32 -5.19 -0.72
CA LEU A 48 -2.71 -5.54 -2.07
C LEU A 48 -2.92 -4.28 -2.90
N VAL A 49 -3.38 -3.21 -2.25
CA VAL A 49 -3.47 -1.90 -2.87
C VAL A 49 -2.09 -1.26 -2.98
N THR A 50 -1.68 -0.95 -4.20
CA THR A 50 -0.54 -0.06 -4.44
C THR A 50 -1.08 1.28 -4.91
N PRO A 51 -0.70 2.43 -4.31
CA PRO A 51 -1.07 3.72 -4.86
C PRO A 51 -0.44 3.89 -6.25
N SER A 52 -1.22 3.59 -7.28
CA SER A 52 -0.95 3.65 -8.71
C SER A 52 -1.29 5.06 -9.21
N GLY A 53 -0.51 6.05 -8.78
CA GLY A 53 -0.74 7.45 -9.13
C GLY A 53 0.47 8.08 -9.80
N GLY A 54 0.27 8.63 -10.99
CA GLY A 54 1.19 9.64 -11.53
C GLY A 54 1.29 10.86 -10.60
N SER A 55 2.26 11.74 -10.85
CA SER A 55 2.43 12.97 -10.07
C SER A 55 1.14 13.79 -10.03
N GLY A 56 0.52 13.91 -8.85
CA GLY A 56 -0.70 14.71 -8.65
C GLY A 56 -1.97 13.93 -8.31
N SER A 57 -1.92 12.61 -8.08
CA SER A 57 -3.09 11.89 -7.58
C SER A 57 -3.40 12.24 -6.12
N PHE A 58 -4.68 12.48 -5.83
CA PHE A 58 -5.20 12.51 -4.47
C PHE A 58 -5.66 11.10 -4.12
N HIS A 59 -5.35 10.66 -2.90
CA HIS A 59 -5.75 9.37 -2.37
C HIS A 59 -6.23 9.47 -0.93
N GLY A 60 -7.12 8.59 -0.55
CA GLY A 60 -7.65 8.53 0.80
C GLY A 60 -8.66 7.41 0.95
N GLY A 61 -9.06 7.17 2.19
CA GLY A 61 -10.03 6.14 2.47
C GLY A 61 -10.74 6.31 3.79
N LEU A 62 -11.84 5.60 3.88
CA LEU A 62 -12.74 5.56 5.01
C LEU A 62 -12.91 4.12 5.47
N ASP A 63 -12.94 3.94 6.78
CA ASP A 63 -12.75 2.67 7.43
C ASP A 63 -13.69 2.58 8.64
N LEU A 64 -14.52 1.54 8.72
CA LEU A 64 -15.42 1.30 9.83
C LEU A 64 -15.13 -0.07 10.45
N THR A 65 -14.75 -0.09 11.73
CA THR A 65 -14.40 -1.33 12.45
C THR A 65 -15.31 -1.52 13.64
N HIS A 66 -15.88 -2.70 13.77
CA HIS A 66 -16.61 -3.12 14.96
C HIS A 66 -15.65 -3.72 16.01
N GLU A 67 -15.95 -3.58 17.30
CA GLU A 67 -15.16 -4.15 18.41
C GLU A 67 -14.92 -5.66 18.31
N SER A 68 -15.83 -6.38 17.64
CA SER A 68 -15.69 -7.82 17.39
C SER A 68 -14.55 -8.18 16.43
N GLY A 69 -14.02 -7.20 15.69
CA GLY A 69 -12.98 -7.37 14.68
C GLY A 69 -13.48 -7.36 13.23
N PHE A 70 -14.80 -7.34 13.01
CA PHE A 70 -15.36 -7.12 11.67
C PHE A 70 -15.11 -5.69 11.22
N TYR A 71 -14.81 -5.51 9.93
CA TYR A 71 -14.66 -4.18 9.35
C TYR A 71 -15.16 -4.12 7.91
N PHE A 72 -15.49 -2.91 7.50
CA PHE A 72 -15.77 -2.52 6.12
C PHE A 72 -15.03 -1.21 5.84
N GLY A 73 -14.50 -1.04 4.64
CA GLY A 73 -13.84 0.19 4.27
C GLY A 73 -13.77 0.38 2.77
N GLN A 74 -13.37 1.59 2.41
CA GLN A 74 -13.20 2.01 1.05
C GLN A 74 -11.92 2.84 0.93
N TRP A 75 -11.13 2.58 -0.10
CA TRP A 75 -9.89 3.28 -0.36
C TRP A 75 -9.85 3.67 -1.84
N ALA A 76 -9.47 4.91 -2.12
CA ALA A 76 -9.23 5.39 -3.48
C ALA A 76 -7.73 5.65 -3.63
N PRO A 77 -6.96 4.75 -4.27
CA PRO A 77 -5.53 4.97 -4.53
C PRO A 77 -5.32 6.08 -5.57
N ASN A 78 -6.33 6.32 -6.40
CA ASN A 78 -6.38 7.42 -7.34
C ASN A 78 -7.82 7.90 -7.54
N MET A 79 -8.08 9.18 -7.27
CA MET A 79 -9.40 9.79 -7.46
C MET A 79 -9.67 10.29 -8.90
N GLY A 80 -8.74 10.11 -9.84
CA GLY A 80 -8.95 10.45 -11.25
C GLY A 80 -9.01 11.95 -11.54
N PHE A 81 -8.44 12.81 -10.69
CA PHE A 81 -8.44 14.26 -10.91
C PHE A 81 -7.45 14.74 -11.98
N ALA A 82 -6.45 13.92 -12.32
CA ALA A 82 -5.55 14.22 -13.43
C ALA A 82 -6.14 13.66 -14.73
N SER A 83 -5.96 14.39 -15.85
CA SER A 83 -6.59 14.08 -17.15
C SER A 83 -6.28 12.70 -17.70
N ASP A 84 -5.21 12.06 -17.21
CA ASP A 84 -4.67 10.81 -17.73
C ASP A 84 -4.73 9.69 -16.68
N THR A 85 -5.51 9.89 -15.61
CA THR A 85 -5.68 8.90 -14.55
C THR A 85 -7.15 8.53 -14.40
N GLY A 86 -7.48 7.25 -14.59
CA GLY A 86 -8.78 6.73 -14.20
C GLY A 86 -8.94 6.69 -12.67
N MET A 87 -10.19 6.74 -12.22
CA MET A 87 -10.54 6.55 -10.82
C MET A 87 -10.50 5.05 -10.49
N GLU A 88 -9.76 4.71 -9.44
CA GLU A 88 -9.75 3.37 -8.84
C GLU A 88 -10.40 3.48 -7.45
N LEU A 89 -11.30 2.55 -7.17
CA LEU A 89 -12.03 2.48 -5.90
C LEU A 89 -12.02 1.07 -5.35
N ASP A 90 -11.32 0.92 -4.23
CA ASP A 90 -11.12 -0.35 -3.56
C ASP A 90 -12.11 -0.46 -2.42
N SER A 91 -13.07 -1.37 -2.53
CA SER A 91 -14.06 -1.61 -1.47
C SER A 91 -13.75 -2.94 -0.81
N TYR A 92 -13.60 -2.96 0.51
CA TYR A 92 -13.20 -4.16 1.23
C TYR A 92 -14.01 -4.38 2.49
N MET A 93 -14.07 -5.64 2.89
CA MET A 93 -14.56 -6.05 4.19
C MET A 93 -13.76 -7.24 4.69
N GLY A 94 -13.69 -7.38 6.00
CA GLY A 94 -12.91 -8.45 6.59
C GLY A 94 -13.12 -8.59 8.08
N PHE A 95 -12.31 -9.48 8.64
CA PHE A 95 -12.25 -9.79 10.04
C PHE A 95 -10.80 -9.82 10.48
N LYS A 96 -10.47 -9.04 11.50
CA LYS A 96 -9.14 -8.96 12.10
C LYS A 96 -9.22 -9.34 13.56
N LYS A 97 -8.37 -10.28 13.99
CA LYS A 97 -8.32 -10.71 15.38
C LYS A 97 -6.89 -10.88 15.88
N PRO A 98 -6.51 -10.17 16.96
CA PRO A 98 -5.27 -10.47 17.67
C PRO A 98 -5.44 -11.77 18.46
N PHE A 99 -4.41 -12.61 18.45
CA PHE A 99 -4.23 -13.65 19.45
C PHE A 99 -3.67 -13.05 20.74
N ASP A 100 -2.69 -12.17 20.57
CA ASP A 100 -2.07 -11.37 21.63
C ASP A 100 -1.52 -10.06 21.03
N ASN A 101 -0.70 -9.34 21.81
CA ASN A 101 -0.11 -8.07 21.39
C ASN A 101 0.87 -8.22 20.21
N THR A 102 1.37 -9.42 19.96
CA THR A 102 2.38 -9.73 18.93
C THR A 102 1.78 -10.44 17.72
N LEU A 103 0.90 -11.41 17.91
CA LEU A 103 0.38 -12.25 16.84
C LEU A 103 -1.09 -11.91 16.57
N GLY A 104 -1.46 -11.82 15.30
CA GLY A 104 -2.85 -11.70 14.88
C GLY A 104 -3.05 -12.23 13.48
N TYR A 105 -4.30 -12.48 13.13
CA TYR A 105 -4.68 -12.85 11.77
C TYR A 105 -5.74 -11.88 11.22
N GLU A 106 -5.79 -11.83 9.91
CA GLU A 106 -6.75 -11.03 9.16
C GLU A 106 -7.19 -11.82 7.95
N LEU A 107 -8.50 -11.82 7.71
CA LEU A 107 -9.15 -12.48 6.56
C LEU A 107 -10.07 -11.42 5.95
N GLY A 108 -10.21 -11.41 4.63
CA GLY A 108 -11.19 -10.53 4.02
C GLY A 108 -11.30 -10.71 2.52
N MET A 109 -12.06 -9.80 1.93
CA MET A 109 -12.15 -9.64 0.50
C MET A 109 -12.06 -8.18 0.13
N ILE A 110 -11.59 -7.93 -1.09
CA ILE A 110 -11.46 -6.62 -1.69
C ILE A 110 -12.00 -6.69 -3.12
N ARG A 111 -12.71 -5.65 -3.52
CA ARG A 111 -13.16 -5.41 -4.89
C ARG A 111 -12.46 -4.18 -5.40
N TYR A 112 -11.79 -4.32 -6.54
CA TYR A 112 -11.20 -3.21 -7.28
C TYR A 112 -12.20 -2.79 -8.36
N SER A 113 -12.66 -1.54 -8.31
CA SER A 113 -13.60 -0.98 -9.27
C SER A 113 -12.98 0.21 -10.00
N TYR A 114 -13.29 0.33 -11.29
CA TYR A 114 -12.78 1.39 -12.17
C TYR A 114 -13.91 2.15 -12.86
N PRO A 115 -14.67 3.01 -12.13
CA PRO A 115 -15.98 3.49 -12.55
C PRO A 115 -16.01 4.32 -13.83
N ASP A 116 -14.88 4.90 -14.23
CA ASP A 116 -14.73 5.77 -15.39
C ASP A 116 -14.03 5.09 -16.59
N THR A 117 -13.80 3.77 -16.50
CA THR A 117 -13.15 2.99 -17.56
C THR A 117 -14.03 1.82 -18.00
N SER A 118 -13.61 1.12 -19.05
CA SER A 118 -14.20 -0.15 -19.48
C SER A 118 -13.54 -1.37 -18.83
N GLN A 119 -12.63 -1.17 -17.88
CA GLN A 119 -11.95 -2.26 -17.18
C GLN A 119 -12.97 -3.06 -16.38
N ILE A 120 -12.83 -4.39 -16.41
CA ILE A 120 -13.67 -5.28 -15.62
C ILE A 120 -13.19 -5.22 -14.17
N ASP A 121 -14.13 -5.05 -13.25
CA ASP A 121 -13.88 -5.10 -11.81
C ASP A 121 -13.31 -6.48 -11.42
N SER A 122 -12.33 -6.48 -10.52
CA SER A 122 -11.72 -7.69 -9.98
C SER A 122 -12.00 -7.85 -8.48
N HIS A 123 -11.96 -9.09 -8.01
CA HIS A 123 -12.23 -9.45 -6.63
C HIS A 123 -11.16 -10.39 -6.10
N GLU A 124 -10.58 -10.04 -4.97
CA GLU A 124 -9.61 -10.87 -4.29
C GLU A 124 -10.10 -11.26 -2.89
N PHE A 125 -9.88 -12.52 -2.53
CA PHE A 125 -9.89 -12.96 -1.15
C PHE A 125 -8.48 -12.91 -0.60
N TYR A 126 -8.31 -12.40 0.61
CA TYR A 126 -7.02 -12.33 1.26
C TYR A 126 -7.02 -12.88 2.66
N ALA A 127 -5.85 -13.36 3.06
CA ALA A 127 -5.56 -13.76 4.42
C ALA A 127 -4.12 -13.41 4.77
N GLY A 128 -3.86 -13.15 6.04
CA GLY A 128 -2.49 -12.90 6.47
C GLY A 128 -2.32 -12.97 7.98
N LEU A 129 -1.05 -12.95 8.37
CA LEU A 129 -0.61 -12.95 9.74
C LEU A 129 0.18 -11.68 10.02
N ARG A 130 -0.09 -11.07 11.17
CA ARG A 130 0.72 -10.00 11.74
C ARG A 130 1.58 -10.60 12.85
N MET A 131 2.87 -10.30 12.83
CA MET A 131 3.85 -10.64 13.85
C MET A 131 4.60 -9.37 14.26
N GLN A 132 4.25 -8.80 15.42
CA GLN A 132 4.71 -7.49 15.88
C GLN A 132 4.45 -6.41 14.83
N ASN A 133 5.53 -5.83 14.28
CA ASN A 133 5.51 -4.79 13.25
C ASN A 133 5.55 -5.39 11.84
N SER A 134 5.77 -6.70 11.71
CA SER A 134 5.82 -7.40 10.44
C SER A 134 4.47 -8.02 10.09
N ARG A 135 4.22 -8.21 8.80
CA ARG A 135 3.05 -8.87 8.26
C ARG A 135 3.43 -9.72 7.04
N ILE A 136 2.80 -10.86 6.92
CA ILE A 136 2.81 -11.70 5.71
C ILE A 136 1.37 -11.91 5.28
N GLY A 137 1.10 -11.76 3.99
CA GLY A 137 -0.23 -11.90 3.45
C GLY A 137 -0.21 -12.56 2.09
N ALA A 138 -1.35 -13.17 1.76
CA ALA A 138 -1.63 -13.71 0.44
C ALA A 138 -3.01 -13.28 -0.01
N ALA A 139 -3.19 -13.14 -1.32
CA ALA A 139 -4.46 -12.90 -1.95
C ALA A 139 -4.64 -13.78 -3.19
N PHE A 140 -5.89 -14.03 -3.53
CA PHE A 140 -6.29 -14.85 -4.67
C PHE A 140 -7.57 -14.28 -5.28
N SER A 141 -7.57 -14.13 -6.61
CA SER A 141 -8.75 -13.84 -7.42
C SER A 141 -9.07 -15.02 -8.34
N ASN A 142 -10.33 -15.14 -8.73
CA ASN A 142 -10.77 -16.03 -9.79
C ASN A 142 -11.91 -15.35 -10.54
N ASP A 143 -11.56 -14.24 -11.19
CA ASP A 143 -12.48 -13.41 -11.96
C ASP A 143 -12.67 -13.99 -13.38
N VAL A 144 -13.62 -13.42 -14.12
CA VAL A 144 -13.86 -13.87 -15.49
C VAL A 144 -12.69 -13.46 -16.39
N GLY A 145 -11.96 -14.44 -16.94
CA GLY A 145 -10.86 -14.20 -17.87
C GLY A 145 -9.49 -14.14 -17.21
N THR A 146 -9.41 -13.92 -15.91
CA THR A 146 -8.14 -13.83 -15.16
C THR A 146 -8.19 -14.57 -13.83
N ARG A 147 -7.05 -15.16 -13.46
CA ARG A 147 -6.82 -15.74 -12.15
C ARG A 147 -5.49 -15.27 -11.61
N ASP A 148 -5.54 -14.56 -10.50
CA ASP A 148 -4.37 -13.92 -9.92
C ASP A 148 -4.10 -14.48 -8.52
N SER A 149 -2.82 -14.49 -8.17
CA SER A 149 -2.40 -14.83 -6.82
C SER A 149 -1.23 -13.96 -6.42
N THR A 150 -1.32 -13.39 -5.22
CA THR A 150 -0.33 -12.45 -4.70
C THR A 150 0.17 -12.94 -3.36
N VAL A 151 1.47 -12.82 -3.11
CA VAL A 151 2.08 -12.94 -1.79
C VAL A 151 2.85 -11.67 -1.50
N PHE A 152 2.79 -11.21 -0.25
CA PHE A 152 3.62 -10.11 0.19
C PHE A 152 4.15 -10.33 1.60
N VAL A 153 5.29 -9.71 1.85
CA VAL A 153 5.91 -9.60 3.17
C VAL A 153 6.22 -8.14 3.41
N ASP A 154 5.87 -7.64 4.58
CA ASP A 154 6.27 -6.33 5.04
C ASP A 154 6.87 -6.51 6.43
N LEU A 155 8.14 -6.18 6.57
CA LEU A 155 8.87 -6.38 7.81
C LEU A 155 8.65 -5.23 8.80
N GLY A 156 7.96 -4.17 8.39
CA GLY A 156 7.92 -2.91 9.12
C GLY A 156 9.31 -2.26 9.15
N ALA A 157 9.46 -1.23 9.98
CA ALA A 157 10.76 -0.58 10.18
C ALA A 157 11.73 -1.51 10.91
N ILE A 158 12.85 -1.85 10.25
CA ILE A 158 13.97 -2.54 10.88
C ILE A 158 14.69 -1.52 11.76
N GLU A 159 14.46 -1.57 13.07
CA GLU A 159 14.88 -0.53 14.03
C GLU A 159 16.37 -0.17 13.94
N GLN A 160 17.25 -1.17 13.77
CA GLN A 160 18.70 -0.95 13.70
C GLN A 160 19.13 -0.17 12.45
N LEU A 161 18.32 -0.23 11.37
CA LEU A 161 18.61 0.43 10.10
C LEU A 161 17.75 1.69 9.90
N GLY A 162 16.62 1.81 10.62
CA GLY A 162 15.62 2.84 10.38
C GLY A 162 15.01 2.75 8.98
N VAL A 163 14.95 1.54 8.40
CA VAL A 163 14.47 1.28 7.04
C VAL A 163 13.33 0.26 7.10
N GLY A 164 12.20 0.61 6.50
CA GLY A 164 11.11 -0.31 6.23
C GLY A 164 11.38 -1.13 4.97
N VAL A 165 11.01 -2.41 5.00
CA VAL A 165 11.18 -3.32 3.86
C VAL A 165 9.86 -4.00 3.55
N ARG A 166 9.40 -3.85 2.30
CA ARG A 166 8.21 -4.52 1.80
C ARG A 166 8.51 -5.18 0.46
N MET A 167 8.05 -6.42 0.30
CA MET A 167 8.22 -7.22 -0.91
C MET A 167 6.87 -7.78 -1.33
N GLN A 168 6.64 -7.87 -2.63
CA GLN A 168 5.47 -8.49 -3.22
C GLN A 168 5.87 -9.30 -4.45
N TYR A 169 5.16 -10.40 -4.67
CA TYR A 169 5.21 -11.20 -5.88
C TYR A 169 3.79 -11.61 -6.25
N ALA A 170 3.41 -11.45 -7.51
CA ALA A 170 2.13 -11.91 -8.02
C ALA A 170 2.28 -12.74 -9.29
N ASN A 171 1.37 -13.69 -9.47
CA ASN A 171 1.17 -14.46 -10.67
C ASN A 171 -0.21 -14.12 -11.25
N HIS A 172 -0.25 -13.83 -12.54
CA HIS A 172 -1.44 -13.46 -13.29
C HIS A 172 -1.62 -14.46 -14.43
N GLN A 173 -2.78 -15.10 -14.52
CA GLN A 173 -3.08 -16.10 -15.56
C GLN A 173 -4.31 -15.70 -16.34
N PHE A 174 -4.23 -15.81 -17.66
CA PHE A 174 -5.36 -15.57 -18.55
C PHE A 174 -6.05 -16.88 -18.91
N ASP A 175 -7.38 -16.93 -18.81
CA ASP A 175 -8.17 -18.09 -19.25
C ASP A 175 -8.03 -18.31 -20.77
N THR A 176 -7.87 -17.21 -21.51
CA THR A 176 -7.61 -17.20 -22.96
C THR A 176 -6.34 -16.42 -23.24
N PRO A 177 -5.37 -16.96 -24.01
CA PRO A 177 -4.14 -16.25 -24.35
C PRO A 177 -4.42 -14.86 -24.93
N GLN A 178 -3.74 -13.85 -24.38
CA GLN A 178 -3.84 -12.47 -24.84
C GLN A 178 -2.81 -12.19 -25.94
N SER A 179 -3.21 -11.43 -26.97
CA SER A 179 -2.29 -11.04 -28.03
C SER A 179 -1.45 -9.84 -27.58
N SER A 180 -0.13 -10.03 -27.58
CA SER A 180 0.87 -8.99 -27.42
C SER A 180 0.89 -8.06 -28.65
N ALA A 181 1.42 -6.84 -28.48
CA ALA A 181 1.65 -5.91 -29.58
C ALA A 181 2.63 -6.45 -30.64
N ASP A 182 3.52 -7.37 -30.24
CA ASP A 182 4.46 -8.06 -31.13
C ASP A 182 3.86 -9.32 -31.80
N GLY A 183 2.57 -9.60 -31.57
CA GLY A 183 1.87 -10.75 -32.12
C GLY A 183 2.10 -12.07 -31.38
N GLY A 184 2.83 -12.04 -30.26
CA GLY A 184 2.95 -13.17 -29.34
C GLY A 184 1.65 -13.46 -28.60
N LEU A 185 1.46 -14.72 -28.19
CA LEU A 185 0.33 -15.11 -27.33
C LEU A 185 0.82 -15.34 -25.91
N ILE A 186 0.25 -14.60 -24.96
CA ILE A 186 0.63 -14.61 -23.54
C ILE A 186 -0.48 -15.26 -22.73
N ASN A 187 -0.16 -16.37 -22.06
CA ASN A 187 -1.09 -17.09 -21.17
C ASN A 187 -1.06 -16.58 -19.72
N GLY A 188 -0.09 -15.74 -19.39
CA GLY A 188 0.08 -15.20 -18.05
C GLY A 188 1.46 -14.60 -17.86
N PHE A 189 1.64 -13.93 -16.73
CA PHE A 189 2.89 -13.30 -16.36
C PHE A 189 3.07 -13.30 -14.84
N ASN A 190 4.26 -12.92 -14.39
CA ASN A 190 4.52 -12.67 -12.98
C ASN A 190 5.06 -11.26 -12.83
N ASP A 191 4.76 -10.62 -11.71
CA ASP A 191 5.36 -9.35 -11.35
C ASP A 191 5.81 -9.32 -9.89
N TRP A 192 6.67 -8.36 -9.59
CA TRP A 192 7.28 -8.24 -8.28
C TRP A 192 7.60 -6.78 -7.94
N SER A 193 7.66 -6.50 -6.65
CA SER A 193 8.14 -5.23 -6.14
C SER A 193 8.92 -5.38 -4.83
N LEU A 194 9.89 -4.49 -4.65
CA LEU A 194 10.63 -4.26 -3.42
C LEU A 194 10.55 -2.77 -3.09
N ASN A 195 10.02 -2.42 -1.94
CA ASN A 195 10.00 -1.06 -1.42
C ASN A 195 10.89 -0.96 -0.17
N LEU A 196 11.84 -0.02 -0.21
CA LEU A 196 12.61 0.44 0.92
C LEU A 196 12.11 1.81 1.35
N SER A 197 11.57 1.92 2.56
CA SER A 197 11.03 3.17 3.08
C SER A 197 11.87 3.72 4.24
N ARG A 198 12.04 5.05 4.30
CA ARG A 198 12.70 5.71 5.42
C ARG A 198 12.09 7.10 5.66
N PRO A 199 11.65 7.40 6.89
CA PRO A 199 11.21 8.75 7.23
C PRO A 199 12.40 9.71 7.25
N TRP A 200 12.23 10.88 6.65
CA TRP A 200 13.22 11.95 6.62
C TRP A 200 12.53 13.32 6.73
N LEU A 201 12.75 14.01 7.85
CA LEU A 201 12.21 15.36 8.10
C LEU A 201 10.67 15.47 7.91
N GLY A 202 9.93 14.43 8.32
CA GLY A 202 8.46 14.40 8.18
C GLY A 202 7.97 14.04 6.76
N ILE A 203 8.86 13.54 5.91
CA ILE A 203 8.56 13.01 4.57
C ILE A 203 8.97 11.54 4.56
N ASP A 204 8.08 10.66 4.15
CA ASP A 204 8.40 9.25 3.93
C ASP A 204 9.02 9.07 2.55
N MET A 205 10.33 8.82 2.54
CA MET A 205 11.09 8.56 1.32
C MET A 205 11.01 7.07 1.01
N ASN A 206 10.59 6.73 -0.20
CA ASN A 206 10.44 5.36 -0.67
C ASN A 206 11.29 5.17 -1.93
N LEU A 207 12.14 4.14 -1.92
CA LEU A 207 12.83 3.63 -3.09
C LEU A 207 12.21 2.28 -3.47
N ILE A 208 11.58 2.23 -4.64
CA ILE A 208 10.85 1.07 -5.11
C ILE A 208 11.56 0.53 -6.35
N TYR A 209 11.86 -0.76 -6.35
CA TYR A 209 12.16 -1.51 -7.57
C TYR A 209 10.99 -2.41 -7.89
N SER A 210 10.48 -2.35 -9.12
CA SER A 210 9.41 -3.22 -9.59
C SER A 210 9.62 -3.64 -11.03
N GLY A 211 8.99 -4.74 -11.43
CA GLY A 211 9.02 -5.21 -12.80
C GLY A 211 8.16 -6.46 -12.97
N SER A 212 8.14 -6.99 -14.19
CA SER A 212 7.43 -8.21 -14.53
C SER A 212 8.27 -9.12 -15.43
N SER A 213 7.75 -10.33 -15.68
CA SER A 213 8.32 -11.26 -16.66
C SER A 213 8.05 -10.86 -18.11
N LEU A 214 7.28 -9.79 -18.37
CA LEU A 214 6.99 -9.28 -19.69
C LEU A 214 8.07 -8.25 -20.12
N SER A 215 8.26 -8.11 -21.42
CA SER A 215 9.21 -7.15 -22.01
C SER A 215 8.77 -6.74 -23.41
N GLY A 216 9.17 -5.56 -23.87
CA GLY A 216 8.85 -5.11 -25.23
C GLY A 216 7.35 -5.02 -25.49
N GLY A 217 6.88 -5.54 -26.63
CA GLY A 217 5.46 -5.50 -26.99
C GLY A 217 4.56 -6.35 -26.08
N ASP A 218 5.12 -7.33 -25.36
CA ASP A 218 4.36 -8.15 -24.40
C ASP A 218 3.83 -7.32 -23.23
N CYS A 219 4.43 -6.16 -22.95
CA CYS A 219 3.91 -5.23 -21.96
C CYS A 219 2.53 -4.65 -22.30
N SER A 220 2.04 -4.82 -23.54
CA SER A 220 0.67 -4.40 -23.91
C SER A 220 -0.42 -5.19 -23.18
N VAL A 221 -0.11 -6.37 -22.63
CA VAL A 221 -1.07 -7.20 -21.87
C VAL A 221 -0.90 -7.08 -20.36
N TYR A 222 -0.03 -6.18 -19.87
CA TYR A 222 0.22 -6.01 -18.45
C TYR A 222 -1.02 -5.44 -17.74
N SER A 223 -1.47 -6.14 -16.69
CA SER A 223 -2.63 -5.78 -15.87
C SER A 223 -2.35 -5.78 -14.36
N GLY A 224 -1.06 -5.80 -13.95
CA GLY A 224 -0.67 -5.77 -12.55
C GLY A 224 -0.60 -4.37 -11.95
N HIS A 225 -0.30 -4.28 -10.66
CA HIS A 225 -0.33 -3.02 -9.89
C HIS A 225 0.95 -2.16 -9.96
N ASN A 226 2.01 -2.62 -10.62
CA ASN A 226 3.22 -1.82 -10.74
C ASN A 226 2.99 -0.63 -11.69
N ALA A 227 3.66 0.49 -11.41
CA ALA A 227 3.56 1.68 -12.25
C ALA A 227 4.05 1.48 -13.70
N ARG A 228 4.90 0.45 -13.91
CA ARG A 228 5.47 0.07 -15.20
C ARG A 228 5.55 -1.45 -15.29
N CYS A 229 5.32 -1.96 -16.49
CA CYS A 229 5.48 -3.38 -16.81
C CYS A 229 6.95 -3.84 -16.72
N GLU A 230 7.87 -3.07 -17.31
CA GLU A 230 9.30 -3.39 -17.29
C GLU A 230 10.00 -2.91 -16.02
N GLY A 231 11.19 -3.47 -15.77
CA GLY A 231 12.02 -3.16 -14.62
C GLY A 231 12.26 -1.65 -14.45
N THR A 232 11.78 -1.09 -13.34
CA THR A 232 11.84 0.35 -13.09
C THR A 232 12.21 0.63 -11.62
N PHE A 233 13.05 1.65 -11.42
CA PHE A 233 13.25 2.27 -10.11
C PHE A 233 12.35 3.50 -9.96
N THR A 234 11.57 3.55 -8.88
CA THR A 234 10.72 4.69 -8.55
C THR A 234 11.17 5.30 -7.22
N LEU A 235 11.41 6.60 -7.23
CA LEU A 235 11.56 7.40 -6.02
C LEU A 235 10.23 8.08 -5.71
N LYS A 236 9.69 7.82 -4.52
CA LYS A 236 8.43 8.41 -4.06
C LYS A 236 8.65 9.13 -2.73
N ALA A 237 8.22 10.38 -2.65
CA ALA A 237 8.19 11.17 -1.42
C ALA A 237 6.73 11.35 -1.01
N VAL A 238 6.37 10.89 0.18
CA VAL A 238 5.03 11.01 0.73
C VAL A 238 5.07 11.95 1.92
N ARG A 239 4.19 12.94 1.93
CA ARG A 239 3.97 13.81 3.09
C ARG A 239 2.49 13.77 3.42
N SER A 240 2.16 13.30 4.62
CA SER A 240 0.80 13.42 5.14
C SER A 240 0.53 14.89 5.47
N PHE A 241 -0.55 15.45 4.93
CA PHE A 241 -0.88 16.87 5.11
C PHE A 241 -1.69 17.16 6.37
N PHE A 242 -2.08 16.13 7.08
CA PHE A 242 -2.81 16.16 8.33
C PHE A 242 -2.28 14.98 9.10
#